data_AF-A0A317Z982-F1
#
_entry.id   AF-A0A317Z982-F1
#
_cell.length_a   1.000
_cell.length_b   1.000
_cell.length_c   1.000
_cell.angle_alpha   90.00
_cell.angle_beta   90.00
_cell.angle_gamma   90.00
#
_symmetry.space_group_name_H-M   'P 1'
#
loop_
_entity.id
_entity.type
_entity.pdbx_description
1 polymer ?
#
loop_
_entity_poly.entity_id
_entity_poly.type
_entity_poly.pdbx_seq_one_letter_code
_entity_poly.pdbx_strand_id
1 'polypeptide(L)'
;NWVGSDKGVFNMIFQFEHLGLWDNVASRLDIKAYKHVLNRWQKQLENIGWNALFIENHDQPRRVSTWGDDQQYWYASATSHALVYFLQQGTPFIYQGQEIGMTNYPFTDIEQFDDVSVKNEYRIVQEAGGDVDSLLEKLRMDSRDNSRTPMQWDANEHAGFTTGTPCFPVNPNYVDINVAQQEQDPKSILNFYKELIRLKKSDDIYTYGQFDLVDADNGQLFAYTRSLDGRTVVIIGNLSEEVASLNTDLKLNEGEVLLHNHEGAVDFNAMRPYEACVIEL
;
A
#
# COMPACT_ATOMS: atom_id res chain seq x y z
N ASN A 1 19.77 18.90 -3.54
CA ASN A 1 20.71 19.02 -2.40
C ASN A 1 20.25 18.30 -1.13
N TRP A 2 18.98 17.85 -1.01
CA TRP A 2 18.54 17.12 0.19
C TRP A 2 18.99 15.66 0.21
N VAL A 3 18.78 14.93 -0.89
CA VAL A 3 19.25 13.55 -1.09
C VAL A 3 20.32 13.54 -2.17
N GLY A 4 21.37 12.76 -1.97
CA GLY A 4 22.44 12.60 -2.94
C GLY A 4 23.62 11.80 -2.38
N SER A 5 24.25 10.93 -3.18
CA SER A 5 25.44 10.15 -2.77
C SER A 5 26.65 11.01 -2.41
N ASP A 6 26.87 12.13 -3.13
CA ASP A 6 28.06 12.99 -2.93
C ASP A 6 27.81 14.21 -2.04
N LYS A 7 26.65 14.87 -2.19
CA LYS A 7 26.33 16.17 -1.55
C LYS A 7 24.99 16.20 -0.84
N GLY A 8 24.36 15.03 -0.66
CA GLY A 8 23.10 14.92 0.07
C GLY A 8 23.30 15.15 1.56
N VAL A 9 22.35 15.82 2.20
CA VAL A 9 22.31 15.93 3.66
C VAL A 9 21.80 14.63 4.28
N PHE A 10 20.90 13.94 3.57
CA PHE A 10 20.30 12.68 4.00
C PHE A 10 20.55 11.55 3.00
N ASN A 11 20.61 10.31 3.49
CA ASN A 11 20.69 9.13 2.63
C ASN A 11 19.40 8.90 1.82
N MET A 12 18.25 9.18 2.42
CA MET A 12 16.92 9.08 1.82
C MET A 12 15.95 10.05 2.53
N ILE A 13 14.82 10.38 1.89
CA ILE A 13 13.74 11.17 2.50
C ILE A 13 12.39 10.53 2.23
N PHE A 14 11.45 10.73 3.14
CA PHE A 14 10.04 10.47 2.90
C PHE A 14 9.43 11.67 2.16
N GLN A 15 8.91 11.41 0.96
CA GLN A 15 8.11 12.36 0.19
C GLN A 15 6.63 12.00 0.31
N PHE A 16 5.76 13.01 0.34
CA PHE A 16 4.32 12.82 0.59
C PHE A 16 3.46 13.17 -0.63
N GLU A 17 4.07 13.48 -1.77
CA GLU A 17 3.32 13.94 -2.95
C GLU A 17 2.37 12.87 -3.49
N HIS A 18 2.77 11.60 -3.40
CA HIS A 18 1.93 10.46 -3.78
C HIS A 18 0.75 10.23 -2.81
N LEU A 19 0.85 10.75 -1.58
CA LEU A 19 -0.21 10.66 -0.57
C LEU A 19 -1.25 11.77 -0.71
N GLY A 20 -0.80 12.97 -1.06
CA GLY A 20 -1.68 14.14 -1.31
C GLY A 20 -2.58 14.00 -2.54
N LEU A 21 -2.39 12.96 -3.36
CA LEU A 21 -3.32 12.60 -4.45
C LEU A 21 -4.69 12.12 -3.94
N TRP A 22 -4.83 11.93 -2.61
CA TRP A 22 -6.02 11.41 -1.96
C TRP A 22 -6.72 12.44 -1.05
N ASP A 23 -6.26 13.69 -0.98
CA ASP A 23 -6.81 14.74 -0.10
C ASP A 23 -8.26 15.17 -0.44
N ASN A 24 -8.91 14.52 -1.42
CA ASN A 24 -10.31 14.75 -1.77
C ASN A 24 -11.16 13.49 -1.47
N VAL A 25 -11.92 13.60 -0.38
CA VAL A 25 -12.94 12.68 0.21
C VAL A 25 -13.85 11.94 -0.79
N ALA A 26 -13.90 12.35 -2.05
CA ALA A 26 -14.81 11.80 -3.06
C ALA A 26 -14.13 10.92 -4.13
N SER A 27 -12.80 10.83 -4.18
CA SER A 27 -12.11 10.14 -5.28
C SER A 27 -11.36 8.89 -4.82
N ARG A 28 -11.67 7.76 -5.48
CA ARG A 28 -10.78 6.59 -5.58
C ARG A 28 -9.38 7.05 -6.01
N LEU A 29 -8.34 6.30 -5.63
CA LEU A 29 -6.95 6.58 -6.01
C LEU A 29 -6.83 6.89 -7.52
N ASP A 30 -6.33 8.06 -7.89
CA ASP A 30 -5.97 8.36 -9.27
C ASP A 30 -4.67 7.62 -9.62
N ILE A 31 -4.82 6.42 -10.17
CA ILE A 31 -3.72 5.53 -10.51
C ILE A 31 -2.77 6.16 -11.53
N LYS A 32 -3.27 6.99 -12.46
CA LYS A 32 -2.39 7.67 -13.45
C LYS A 32 -1.54 8.72 -12.77
N ALA A 33 -2.13 9.57 -11.93
CA ALA A 33 -1.41 10.56 -11.17
C ALA A 33 -0.37 9.89 -10.23
N TYR A 34 -0.76 8.80 -9.57
CA TYR A 34 0.11 8.02 -8.70
C TYR A 34 1.34 7.48 -9.44
N LYS A 35 1.13 6.85 -10.61
CA LYS A 35 2.20 6.37 -11.49
C LYS A 35 3.14 7.49 -11.92
N HIS A 36 2.62 8.65 -12.31
CA HIS A 36 3.44 9.77 -12.74
C HIS A 36 4.30 10.34 -11.61
N VAL A 37 3.75 10.48 -10.41
CA VAL A 37 4.51 10.94 -9.23
C VAL A 37 5.64 9.96 -8.92
N LEU A 38 5.35 8.66 -8.84
CA LEU A 38 6.36 7.67 -8.50
C LEU A 38 7.42 7.52 -9.59
N ASN A 39 7.03 7.53 -10.87
CA ASN A 39 7.98 7.53 -11.99
C ASN A 39 8.92 8.75 -11.92
N ARG A 40 8.39 9.94 -11.62
CA ARG A 40 9.23 11.14 -11.47
C ARG A 40 10.24 10.98 -10.32
N TRP A 41 9.83 10.47 -9.16
CA TRP A 41 10.74 10.22 -8.03
C TRP A 41 11.79 9.16 -8.33
N GLN A 42 11.41 8.08 -9.01
CA GLN A 42 12.35 7.05 -9.48
C GLN A 42 13.38 7.67 -10.42
N LYS A 43 12.95 8.39 -11.47
CA LYS A 43 13.84 8.98 -12.47
C LYS A 43 14.70 10.14 -11.96
N GLN A 44 14.18 10.97 -11.05
CA GLN A 44 14.95 12.11 -10.51
C GLN A 44 16.04 11.70 -9.51
N LEU A 45 15.87 10.56 -8.84
CA LEU A 45 16.87 10.04 -7.90
C LEU A 45 17.74 8.95 -8.50
N GLU A 46 17.43 8.47 -9.71
CA GLU A 46 18.22 7.48 -10.43
C GLU A 46 19.71 7.92 -10.53
N ASN A 47 20.63 7.07 -10.05
CA ASN A 47 22.07 7.33 -9.97
C ASN A 47 22.49 8.59 -9.19
N ILE A 48 21.57 9.23 -8.48
CA ILE A 48 21.80 10.47 -7.73
C ILE A 48 21.57 10.24 -6.25
N GLY A 49 20.45 9.62 -5.87
CA GLY A 49 19.98 9.47 -4.50
C GLY A 49 19.26 8.15 -4.25
N TRP A 50 18.55 8.06 -3.13
CA TRP A 50 17.85 6.85 -2.74
C TRP A 50 16.44 7.15 -2.23
N ASN A 51 15.44 6.41 -2.74
CA ASN A 51 14.04 6.56 -2.33
C ASN A 51 13.77 5.81 -1.01
N ALA A 52 13.00 6.44 -0.11
CA ALA A 52 12.28 5.73 0.94
C ALA A 52 10.88 5.40 0.42
N LEU A 53 10.59 4.11 0.24
CA LEU A 53 9.34 3.62 -0.33
C LEU A 53 8.38 3.27 0.80
N PHE A 54 7.19 3.86 0.83
CA PHE A 54 6.19 3.57 1.84
C PHE A 54 4.81 3.87 1.28
N ILE A 55 3.79 3.27 1.88
CA ILE A 55 2.40 3.60 1.60
C ILE A 55 1.61 3.86 2.89
N GLU A 56 2.05 3.34 4.04
CA GLU A 56 1.43 3.58 5.34
C GLU A 56 2.40 4.19 6.35
N ASN A 57 1.84 4.93 7.31
CA ASN A 57 2.48 5.35 8.55
C ASN A 57 1.39 5.74 9.57
N HIS A 58 1.79 6.22 10.75
CA HIS A 58 0.91 6.62 11.86
C HIS A 58 0.06 7.89 11.63
N ASP A 59 0.28 8.60 10.52
CA ASP A 59 -0.45 9.83 10.14
C ASP A 59 -1.31 9.62 8.89
N GLN A 60 -1.43 8.38 8.40
CA GLN A 60 -2.18 8.04 7.20
C GLN A 60 -3.17 6.91 7.51
N PRO A 61 -4.36 6.87 6.89
CA PRO A 61 -5.27 5.75 7.03
C PRO A 61 -4.70 4.46 6.43
N ARG A 62 -5.32 3.33 6.73
CA ARG A 62 -4.93 2.01 6.19
C ARG A 62 -5.18 1.96 4.69
N ARG A 63 -4.23 1.45 3.92
CA ARG A 63 -4.28 1.51 2.45
C ARG A 63 -5.21 0.50 1.85
N VAL A 64 -5.37 -0.65 2.48
CA VAL A 64 -6.38 -1.63 2.06
C VAL A 64 -7.80 -1.03 2.13
N SER A 65 -8.07 -0.14 3.08
CA SER A 65 -9.38 0.53 3.25
C SER A 65 -9.58 1.77 2.37
N THR A 66 -8.50 2.42 1.94
CA THR A 66 -8.57 3.73 1.24
C THR A 66 -8.19 3.68 -0.22
N TRP A 67 -7.20 2.86 -0.58
CA TRP A 67 -6.75 2.65 -1.96
C TRP A 67 -7.11 1.29 -2.52
N GLY A 68 -7.36 0.32 -1.63
CA GLY A 68 -7.81 -1.02 -1.98
C GLY A 68 -9.30 -1.20 -1.75
N ASP A 69 -9.66 -2.43 -1.44
CA ASP A 69 -10.99 -2.83 -1.03
C ASP A 69 -10.80 -3.81 0.14
N ASP A 70 -11.25 -3.41 1.33
CA ASP A 70 -11.13 -4.18 2.57
C ASP A 70 -12.36 -5.06 2.86
N GLN A 71 -13.22 -5.25 1.86
CA GLN A 71 -14.42 -6.07 1.91
C GLN A 71 -14.28 -7.27 0.97
N GLN A 72 -14.48 -7.05 -0.34
CA GLN A 72 -14.50 -8.11 -1.34
C GLN A 72 -13.10 -8.54 -1.77
N TYR A 73 -12.17 -7.59 -1.90
CA TYR A 73 -10.82 -7.85 -2.44
C TYR A 73 -9.72 -7.62 -1.41
N TRP A 74 -9.99 -7.87 -0.12
CA TRP A 74 -9.06 -7.59 0.98
C TRP A 74 -7.64 -8.12 0.74
N TYR A 75 -7.51 -9.42 0.47
CA TYR A 75 -6.21 -10.03 0.18
C TYR A 75 -5.59 -9.50 -1.14
N ALA A 76 -6.36 -9.49 -2.23
CA ALA A 76 -5.85 -9.15 -3.55
C ALA A 76 -5.39 -7.68 -3.61
N SER A 77 -6.18 -6.76 -3.06
CA SER A 77 -5.88 -5.33 -3.06
C SER A 77 -4.67 -5.01 -2.17
N ALA A 78 -4.60 -5.57 -0.97
CA ALA A 78 -3.45 -5.39 -0.07
C ALA A 78 -2.15 -5.90 -0.71
N THR A 79 -2.18 -7.08 -1.32
CA THR A 79 -0.99 -7.69 -1.94
C THR A 79 -0.59 -7.03 -3.25
N SER A 80 -1.55 -6.54 -4.04
CA SER A 80 -1.26 -5.78 -5.28
C SER A 80 -0.56 -4.47 -4.97
N HIS A 81 -1.11 -3.66 -4.06
CA HIS A 81 -0.48 -2.43 -3.59
C HIS A 81 0.90 -2.72 -2.98
N ALA A 82 1.02 -3.77 -2.17
CA ALA A 82 2.29 -4.21 -1.59
C ALA A 82 3.36 -4.46 -2.66
N LEU A 83 3.03 -5.27 -3.67
CA LEU A 83 3.96 -5.68 -4.71
C LEU A 83 4.47 -4.48 -5.52
N VAL A 84 3.59 -3.56 -5.93
CA VAL A 84 3.98 -2.44 -6.81
C VAL A 84 4.80 -1.35 -6.11
N TYR A 85 4.64 -1.14 -4.81
CA TYR A 85 5.48 -0.16 -4.09
C TYR A 85 6.82 -0.77 -3.64
N PHE A 86 6.80 -2.03 -3.19
CA PHE A 86 7.92 -2.64 -2.48
C PHE A 86 9.12 -2.95 -3.37
N LEU A 87 8.86 -3.31 -4.64
CA LEU A 87 9.87 -3.73 -5.62
C LEU A 87 10.39 -2.60 -6.51
N GLN A 88 10.13 -1.33 -6.17
CA GLN A 88 10.77 -0.19 -6.83
C GLN A 88 12.22 -0.01 -6.36
N GLN A 89 12.98 0.88 -7.02
CA GLN A 89 14.33 1.22 -6.56
C GLN A 89 14.23 2.07 -5.29
N GLY A 90 14.83 1.58 -4.20
CA GLY A 90 14.77 2.23 -2.89
C GLY A 90 14.64 1.24 -1.73
N THR A 91 14.49 1.81 -0.53
CA THR A 91 14.29 1.06 0.72
C THR A 91 12.81 1.08 1.10
N PRO A 92 12.12 -0.08 1.09
CA PRO A 92 10.73 -0.15 1.50
C PRO A 92 10.57 -0.15 3.02
N PHE A 93 9.53 0.54 3.47
CA PHE A 93 9.06 0.61 4.84
C PHE A 93 7.66 0.00 4.91
N ILE A 94 7.50 -0.93 5.84
CA ILE A 94 6.22 -1.55 6.18
C ILE A 94 5.80 -0.98 7.53
N TYR A 95 4.58 -0.45 7.63
CA TYR A 95 4.04 0.03 8.89
C TYR A 95 3.34 -1.11 9.66
N GLN A 96 3.36 -1.08 10.99
CA GLN A 96 2.78 -2.16 11.80
C GLN A 96 1.32 -2.43 11.46
N GLY A 97 0.99 -3.69 11.13
CA GLY A 97 -0.35 -4.10 10.74
C GLY A 97 -0.60 -4.07 9.23
N GLN A 98 0.22 -3.36 8.45
CA GLN A 98 0.15 -3.36 6.99
C GLN A 98 0.38 -4.77 6.44
N GLU A 99 1.31 -5.51 7.07
CA GLU A 99 1.68 -6.88 6.69
C GLU A 99 0.59 -7.91 6.99
N ILE A 100 -0.38 -7.62 7.85
CA ILE A 100 -1.56 -8.45 8.05
C ILE A 100 -2.81 -7.83 7.42
N GLY A 101 -2.68 -6.73 6.67
CA GLY A 101 -3.83 -6.05 6.06
C GLY A 101 -4.82 -5.50 7.09
N MET A 102 -4.35 -4.94 8.21
CA MET A 102 -5.22 -4.20 9.14
C MET A 102 -5.98 -3.11 8.39
N THR A 103 -7.25 -2.94 8.75
CA THR A 103 -8.18 -2.02 8.08
C THR A 103 -8.44 -0.79 8.95
N ASN A 104 -9.05 0.24 8.35
CA ASN A 104 -9.59 1.37 9.09
C ASN A 104 -10.54 0.89 10.20
N TYR A 105 -10.56 1.62 11.31
CA TYR A 105 -11.44 1.30 12.42
C TYR A 105 -12.87 1.76 12.09
N PRO A 106 -13.91 0.96 12.36
CA PRO A 106 -15.29 1.32 12.06
C PRO A 106 -15.84 2.31 13.10
N PHE A 107 -15.31 3.54 13.13
CA PHE A 107 -15.73 4.58 14.07
C PHE A 107 -17.23 4.87 13.89
N THR A 108 -18.02 4.74 14.95
CA THR A 108 -19.44 5.08 14.96
C THR A 108 -19.69 6.48 15.51
N ASP A 109 -18.89 6.90 16.48
CA ASP A 109 -19.13 8.10 17.29
C ASP A 109 -17.86 8.94 17.49
N ILE A 110 -18.02 10.26 17.67
CA ILE A 110 -16.89 11.19 17.86
C ILE A 110 -16.02 10.83 19.08
N GLU A 111 -16.61 10.26 20.13
CA GLU A 111 -15.91 9.90 21.37
C GLU A 111 -14.90 8.76 21.22
N GLN A 112 -14.99 8.01 20.12
CA GLN A 112 -14.05 6.94 19.81
C GLN A 112 -12.75 7.46 19.18
N PHE A 113 -12.76 8.68 18.61
CA PHE A 113 -11.55 9.33 18.12
C PHE A 113 -10.75 9.87 19.30
N ASP A 114 -9.43 9.79 19.23
CA ASP A 114 -8.54 10.39 20.23
C ASP A 114 -7.88 11.67 19.71
N ASP A 115 -7.72 11.80 18.39
CA ASP A 115 -7.05 12.94 17.78
C ASP A 115 -7.70 14.28 18.15
N VAL A 116 -6.91 15.14 18.79
CA VAL A 116 -7.28 16.50 19.16
C VAL A 116 -7.70 17.33 17.95
N SER A 117 -7.11 17.10 16.77
CA SER A 117 -7.52 17.80 15.54
C SER A 117 -8.96 17.46 15.17
N VAL A 118 -9.32 16.18 15.22
CA VAL A 118 -10.66 15.67 14.92
C VAL A 118 -11.69 16.24 15.90
N LYS A 119 -11.40 16.22 17.21
CA LYS A 119 -12.28 16.78 18.25
C LYS A 119 -12.48 18.28 18.08
N ASN A 120 -11.43 19.01 17.70
CA ASN A 120 -11.53 20.45 17.43
C ASN A 120 -12.36 20.76 16.19
N GLU A 121 -12.14 20.05 15.09
CA GLU A 121 -12.91 20.24 13.84
C GLU A 121 -14.40 19.93 14.07
N TYR A 122 -14.71 18.83 14.75
CA TYR A 122 -16.08 18.48 15.11
C TYR A 122 -16.77 19.58 15.92
N ARG A 123 -16.11 20.10 16.97
CA ARG A 123 -16.65 21.20 17.78
C ARG A 123 -16.90 22.46 16.94
N ILE A 124 -15.97 22.84 16.06
CA ILE A 124 -16.10 24.03 15.21
C ILE A 124 -17.32 23.90 14.28
N VAL A 125 -17.46 22.74 13.62
CA VAL A 125 -18.60 22.48 12.71
C VAL A 125 -19.92 22.45 13.48
N GLN A 126 -19.93 21.82 14.66
CA GLN A 126 -21.11 21.75 15.52
C GLN A 126 -21.54 23.14 16.03
N GLU A 127 -20.61 23.94 16.53
CA GLU A 127 -20.88 25.31 17.02
C GLU A 127 -21.37 26.24 15.90
N ALA A 128 -20.92 26.00 14.67
CA ALA A 128 -21.40 26.71 13.48
C ALA A 128 -22.76 26.21 12.96
N GLY A 129 -23.34 25.16 13.55
CA GLY A 129 -24.58 24.53 13.07
C GLY A 129 -24.42 23.81 11.72
N GLY A 130 -23.20 23.35 11.40
CA GLY A 130 -22.89 22.62 10.18
C GLY A 130 -23.28 21.14 10.25
N ASP A 131 -23.01 20.43 9.15
CA ASP A 131 -23.32 19.01 9.01
C ASP A 131 -22.22 18.13 9.63
N VAL A 132 -22.45 17.74 10.88
CA VAL A 132 -21.54 16.88 11.64
C VAL A 132 -21.55 15.42 11.16
N ASP A 133 -22.63 14.97 10.51
CA ASP A 133 -22.72 13.58 10.03
C ASP A 133 -21.85 13.40 8.79
N SER A 134 -21.91 14.36 7.85
CA SER A 134 -20.99 14.39 6.70
C SER A 134 -19.53 14.53 7.13
N LEU A 135 -19.25 15.29 8.20
CA LEU A 135 -17.90 15.38 8.75
C LEU A 135 -17.45 14.04 9.33
N LEU A 136 -18.29 13.36 10.14
CA LEU A 136 -17.95 12.05 10.71
C LEU A 136 -17.71 11.01 9.62
N GLU A 137 -18.48 11.02 8.54
CA GLU A 137 -18.27 10.12 7.40
C GLU A 137 -16.89 10.34 6.75
N LYS A 138 -16.49 11.59 6.55
CA LYS A 138 -15.13 11.93 6.10
C LYS A 138 -14.07 11.42 7.09
N LEU A 139 -14.26 11.68 8.38
CA LEU A 139 -13.28 11.35 9.41
C LEU A 139 -13.08 9.84 9.57
N ARG A 140 -14.13 9.02 9.37
CA ARG A 140 -14.02 7.56 9.32
C ARG A 140 -13.02 7.09 8.26
N MET A 141 -12.98 7.77 7.11
CA MET A 141 -12.09 7.43 6.01
C MET A 141 -10.67 7.99 6.20
N ASP A 142 -10.57 9.23 6.66
CA ASP A 142 -9.34 10.01 6.54
C ASP A 142 -8.53 10.12 7.84
N SER A 143 -9.16 9.85 9.00
CA SER A 143 -8.50 10.10 10.29
C SER A 143 -7.25 9.26 10.45
N ARG A 144 -6.17 9.88 10.93
CA ARG A 144 -4.93 9.19 11.29
C ARG A 144 -5.11 8.15 12.38
N ASP A 145 -6.14 8.28 13.21
CA ASP A 145 -6.46 7.31 14.26
C ASP A 145 -6.76 5.91 13.70
N ASN A 146 -7.17 5.81 12.43
CA ASN A 146 -7.33 4.53 11.72
C ASN A 146 -6.06 3.66 11.71
N SER A 147 -4.88 4.27 11.79
CA SER A 147 -3.59 3.57 11.77
C SER A 147 -2.96 3.42 13.16
N ARG A 148 -3.68 3.84 14.21
CA ARG A 148 -3.18 3.90 15.59
C ARG A 148 -3.87 2.91 16.51
N THR A 149 -4.87 2.19 16.02
CA THR A 149 -5.50 1.11 16.77
C THR A 149 -4.45 0.06 17.15
N PRO A 150 -4.61 -0.61 18.30
CA PRO A 150 -3.68 -1.64 18.74
C PRO A 150 -3.40 -2.69 17.66
N MET A 151 -2.15 -3.18 17.64
CA MET A 151 -1.75 -4.28 16.77
C MET A 151 -2.55 -5.55 17.11
N GLN A 152 -2.98 -6.29 16.09
CA GLN A 152 -3.83 -7.47 16.23
C GLN A 152 -2.98 -8.75 16.24
N TRP A 153 -2.52 -9.17 17.41
CA TRP A 153 -1.61 -10.33 17.54
C TRP A 153 -2.32 -11.66 17.43
N ASP A 154 -3.46 -11.82 18.10
CA ASP A 154 -4.24 -13.06 18.11
C ASP A 154 -5.74 -12.78 18.30
N ALA A 155 -6.55 -13.83 18.45
CA ALA A 155 -8.00 -13.75 18.66
C ALA A 155 -8.42 -13.68 20.14
N ASN A 156 -7.48 -13.50 21.08
CA ASN A 156 -7.80 -13.34 22.50
C ASN A 156 -8.31 -11.93 22.80
N GLU A 157 -8.66 -11.67 24.07
CA GLU A 157 -9.07 -10.35 24.53
C GLU A 157 -8.07 -9.26 24.10
N HIS A 158 -8.61 -8.14 23.60
CA HIS A 158 -7.83 -7.04 23.03
C HIS A 158 -6.82 -7.45 21.94
N ALA A 159 -7.14 -8.50 21.18
CA ALA A 159 -6.27 -9.08 20.15
C ALA A 159 -4.88 -9.50 20.67
N GLY A 160 -4.76 -9.83 21.96
CA GLY A 160 -3.49 -10.15 22.60
C GLY A 160 -2.57 -8.95 22.82
N PHE A 161 -3.03 -7.71 22.57
CA PHE A 161 -2.22 -6.49 22.72
C PHE A 161 -1.94 -6.13 24.18
N THR A 162 -2.92 -6.31 25.07
CA THR A 162 -2.79 -6.03 26.49
C THR A 162 -3.73 -6.90 27.32
N THR A 163 -3.39 -7.13 28.58
CA THR A 163 -4.27 -7.73 29.59
C THR A 163 -5.04 -6.69 30.40
N GLY A 164 -4.72 -5.41 30.23
CA GLY A 164 -5.44 -4.28 30.83
C GLY A 164 -6.35 -3.59 29.83
N THR A 165 -6.74 -2.34 30.10
CA THR A 165 -7.52 -1.54 29.15
C THR A 165 -6.59 -0.93 28.10
N PRO A 166 -6.83 -1.14 26.79
CA PRO A 166 -6.02 -0.52 25.75
C PRO A 166 -6.23 0.99 25.73
N CYS A 167 -5.18 1.74 25.38
CA CYS A 167 -5.25 3.20 25.27
C CYS A 167 -6.13 3.68 24.10
N PHE A 168 -6.43 2.79 23.16
CA PHE A 168 -7.25 3.05 21.98
C PHE A 168 -8.08 1.79 21.66
N PRO A 169 -9.31 1.90 21.13
CA PRO A 169 -10.12 0.73 20.79
C PRO A 169 -9.42 -0.22 19.81
N VAL A 170 -9.53 -1.52 20.08
CA VAL A 170 -9.06 -2.59 19.19
C VAL A 170 -10.10 -2.79 18.09
N ASN A 171 -9.67 -2.87 16.83
CA ASN A 171 -10.58 -3.08 15.71
C ASN A 171 -11.33 -4.41 15.90
N PRO A 172 -12.67 -4.43 15.89
CA PRO A 172 -13.45 -5.64 16.18
C PRO A 172 -13.17 -6.80 15.21
N ASN A 173 -12.63 -6.53 14.03
CA ASN A 173 -12.24 -7.57 13.06
C ASN A 173 -10.98 -8.37 13.46
N TYR A 174 -10.37 -8.11 14.62
CA TYR A 174 -9.19 -8.83 15.10
C TYR A 174 -9.37 -10.35 15.21
N VAL A 175 -10.62 -10.80 15.37
CA VAL A 175 -10.97 -12.22 15.40
C VAL A 175 -10.66 -12.93 14.07
N ASP A 176 -10.73 -12.19 12.94
CA ASP A 176 -10.48 -12.71 11.59
C ASP A 176 -9.14 -12.22 11.02
N ILE A 177 -8.66 -11.05 11.46
CA ILE A 177 -7.41 -10.43 11.02
C ILE A 177 -6.45 -10.38 12.21
N ASN A 178 -5.54 -11.33 12.30
CA ASN A 178 -4.48 -11.31 13.33
C ASN A 178 -3.24 -12.07 12.88
N VAL A 179 -2.11 -11.79 13.55
CA VAL A 179 -0.81 -12.40 13.26
C VAL A 179 -0.87 -13.92 13.42
N ALA A 180 -1.39 -14.42 14.54
CA ALA A 180 -1.39 -15.85 14.84
C ALA A 180 -2.09 -16.69 13.76
N GLN A 181 -3.23 -16.22 13.23
CA GLN A 181 -3.93 -16.85 12.12
C GLN A 181 -3.12 -16.78 10.83
N GLN A 182 -2.61 -15.60 10.48
CA GLN A 182 -1.89 -15.39 9.21
C GLN A 182 -0.52 -16.07 9.17
N GLU A 183 0.12 -16.32 10.31
CA GLU A 183 1.36 -17.10 10.36
C GLU A 183 1.15 -18.54 9.90
N GLN A 184 -0.01 -19.12 10.16
CA GLN A 184 -0.34 -20.50 9.80
C GLN A 184 -0.91 -20.66 8.39
N ASP A 185 -1.41 -19.57 7.79
CA ASP A 185 -1.96 -19.58 6.43
C ASP A 185 -0.88 -19.20 5.40
N PRO A 186 -0.39 -20.15 4.57
CA PRO A 186 0.64 -19.86 3.56
C PRO A 186 0.19 -18.86 2.49
N LYS A 187 -1.10 -18.60 2.34
CA LYS A 187 -1.68 -17.62 1.42
C LYS A 187 -2.15 -16.33 2.13
N SER A 188 -1.63 -16.07 3.33
CA SER A 188 -1.92 -14.83 4.05
C SER A 188 -1.17 -13.62 3.48
N ILE A 189 -1.66 -12.42 3.78
CA ILE A 189 -0.97 -11.16 3.47
C ILE A 189 0.40 -11.15 4.14
N LEU A 190 0.51 -11.66 5.38
CA LEU A 190 1.78 -11.75 6.10
C LEU A 190 2.81 -12.60 5.36
N ASN A 191 2.40 -13.78 4.89
CA ASN A 191 3.29 -14.67 4.17
C ASN A 191 3.61 -14.12 2.77
N PHE A 192 2.69 -13.38 2.14
CA PHE A 192 2.98 -12.63 0.90
C PHE A 192 4.06 -11.55 1.11
N TYR A 193 4.00 -10.76 2.19
CA TYR A 193 5.08 -9.81 2.52
C TYR A 193 6.41 -10.50 2.82
N LYS A 194 6.40 -11.67 3.48
CA LYS A 194 7.62 -12.47 3.66
C LYS A 194 8.20 -12.92 2.32
N GLU A 195 7.37 -13.36 1.36
CA GLU A 195 7.80 -13.69 0.00
C GLU A 195 8.35 -12.46 -0.73
N LEU A 196 7.70 -11.29 -0.65
CA LEU A 196 8.22 -10.04 -1.23
C LEU A 196 9.61 -9.67 -0.67
N ILE A 197 9.81 -9.82 0.64
CA ILE A 197 11.11 -9.57 1.28
C ILE A 197 12.15 -10.59 0.80
N ARG A 198 11.79 -11.87 0.68
CA ARG A 198 12.69 -12.91 0.15
C ARG A 198 13.07 -12.60 -1.29
N LEU A 199 12.11 -12.25 -2.14
CA LEU A 199 12.31 -11.89 -3.53
C LEU A 199 13.21 -10.66 -3.68
N LYS A 200 12.93 -9.59 -2.93
CA LYS A 200 13.78 -8.38 -2.97
C LYS A 200 15.24 -8.65 -2.57
N LYS A 201 15.46 -9.63 -1.69
CA LYS A 201 16.79 -10.05 -1.22
C LYS A 201 17.45 -11.12 -2.08
N SER A 202 16.71 -11.81 -2.94
CA SER A 202 17.23 -12.94 -3.72
C SER A 202 18.12 -12.48 -4.86
N ASP A 203 17.93 -11.25 -5.35
CA ASP A 203 18.67 -10.71 -6.47
C ASP A 203 18.85 -9.19 -6.40
N ASP A 204 20.04 -8.72 -6.78
CA ASP A 204 20.40 -7.31 -6.82
C ASP A 204 19.54 -6.49 -7.81
N ILE A 205 18.89 -7.12 -8.80
CA ILE A 205 17.99 -6.43 -9.74
C ILE A 205 16.84 -5.70 -9.03
N TYR A 206 16.35 -6.25 -7.91
CA TYR A 206 15.27 -5.64 -7.12
C TYR A 206 15.75 -4.47 -6.23
N THR A 207 17.06 -4.33 -6.06
CA THR A 207 17.66 -3.25 -5.28
C THR A 207 18.26 -2.19 -6.19
N TYR A 208 19.13 -2.57 -7.12
CA TYR A 208 19.92 -1.66 -7.95
C TYR A 208 19.42 -1.54 -9.40
N GLY A 209 18.58 -2.46 -9.87
CA GLY A 209 18.10 -2.42 -11.26
C GLY A 209 17.40 -1.11 -11.61
N GLN A 210 17.63 -0.63 -12.83
CA GLN A 210 17.01 0.57 -13.37
C GLN A 210 15.49 0.39 -13.45
N PHE A 211 14.72 1.38 -12.97
CA PHE A 211 13.27 1.40 -13.05
C PHE A 211 12.80 2.07 -14.34
N ASP A 212 11.93 1.43 -15.13
CA ASP A 212 11.26 2.07 -16.27
C ASP A 212 9.75 1.78 -16.27
N LEU A 213 8.94 2.84 -16.31
CA LEU A 213 7.48 2.74 -16.31
C LEU A 213 6.97 2.11 -17.61
N VAL A 214 6.01 1.19 -17.50
CA VAL A 214 5.34 0.52 -18.62
C VAL A 214 3.87 0.94 -18.64
N ASP A 215 3.32 1.11 -19.85
CA ASP A 215 1.91 1.44 -20.08
C ASP A 215 1.44 2.66 -19.27
N ALA A 216 2.17 3.77 -19.39
CA ALA A 216 2.06 4.94 -18.51
C ALA A 216 0.63 5.50 -18.41
N ASP A 217 -0.12 5.48 -19.52
CA ASP A 217 -1.47 6.04 -19.62
C ASP A 217 -2.58 5.10 -19.11
N ASN A 218 -2.25 3.87 -18.71
CA ASN A 218 -3.22 2.92 -18.15
C ASN A 218 -3.75 3.43 -16.80
N GLY A 219 -5.08 3.53 -16.69
CA GLY A 219 -5.77 4.04 -15.51
C GLY A 219 -6.10 3.00 -14.45
N GLN A 220 -5.71 1.73 -14.65
CA GLN A 220 -5.99 0.61 -13.75
C GLN A 220 -4.72 -0.15 -13.37
N LEU A 221 -3.83 -0.37 -14.35
CA LEU A 221 -2.58 -1.11 -14.14
C LEU A 221 -1.41 -0.18 -13.82
N PHE A 222 -0.61 -0.58 -12.85
CA PHE A 222 0.74 -0.07 -12.63
C PHE A 222 1.74 -1.18 -13.00
N ALA A 223 2.41 -1.00 -14.13
CA ALA A 223 3.49 -1.87 -14.58
C ALA A 223 4.80 -1.10 -14.71
N TYR A 224 5.92 -1.75 -14.40
CA TYR A 224 7.26 -1.21 -14.64
C TYR A 224 8.29 -2.34 -14.75
N THR A 225 9.42 -2.06 -15.38
CA THR A 225 10.56 -2.99 -15.41
C THR A 225 11.59 -2.63 -14.36
N ARG A 226 12.35 -3.64 -13.92
CA ARG A 226 13.66 -3.48 -13.29
C ARG A 226 14.69 -4.18 -14.16
N SER A 227 15.73 -3.46 -14.59
CA SER A 227 16.76 -4.02 -15.48
C SER A 227 18.16 -3.87 -14.89
N LEU A 228 18.94 -4.95 -14.87
CA LEU A 228 20.32 -4.99 -14.38
C LEU A 228 21.11 -6.08 -15.11
N ASP A 229 22.33 -5.78 -15.54
CA ASP A 229 23.25 -6.74 -16.18
C ASP A 229 22.64 -7.54 -17.35
N GLY A 230 21.81 -6.88 -18.17
CA GLY A 230 21.15 -7.48 -19.32
C GLY A 230 19.92 -8.33 -19.00
N ARG A 231 19.57 -8.50 -17.72
CA ARG A 231 18.33 -9.14 -17.26
C ARG A 231 17.24 -8.12 -17.04
N THR A 232 15.99 -8.53 -17.21
CA THR A 232 14.82 -7.68 -16.98
C THR A 232 13.74 -8.45 -16.24
N VAL A 233 13.25 -7.88 -15.15
CA VAL A 233 12.03 -8.33 -14.50
C VAL A 233 10.94 -7.28 -14.69
N VAL A 234 9.69 -7.72 -14.81
CA VAL A 234 8.51 -6.87 -14.99
C VAL A 234 7.62 -7.05 -13.77
N ILE A 235 7.30 -5.93 -13.14
CA ILE A 235 6.41 -5.86 -11.99
C ILE A 235 5.09 -5.29 -12.49
N ILE A 236 3.98 -5.97 -12.23
CA ILE A 236 2.65 -5.57 -12.72
C ILE A 236 1.65 -5.73 -11.58
N GLY A 237 0.85 -4.70 -11.33
CA GLY A 237 -0.31 -4.79 -10.43
C GLY A 237 -1.52 -4.05 -11.01
N ASN A 238 -2.66 -4.71 -11.06
CA ASN A 238 -3.95 -4.05 -11.17
C ASN A 238 -4.27 -3.39 -9.82
N LEU A 239 -4.58 -2.10 -9.82
CA LEU A 239 -4.90 -1.34 -8.61
C LEU A 239 -6.39 -0.96 -8.57
N SER A 240 -7.23 -1.68 -9.33
CA SER A 240 -8.67 -1.43 -9.45
C SER A 240 -9.49 -2.70 -9.25
N GLU A 241 -10.78 -2.51 -9.01
CA GLU A 241 -11.82 -3.55 -8.90
C GLU A 241 -12.26 -4.11 -10.27
N GLU A 242 -11.70 -3.61 -11.37
CA GLU A 242 -12.14 -3.90 -12.73
C GLU A 242 -11.07 -4.70 -13.48
N VAL A 243 -11.50 -5.55 -14.42
CA VAL A 243 -10.58 -6.25 -15.32
C VAL A 243 -9.85 -5.24 -16.20
N ALA A 244 -8.55 -5.45 -16.42
CA ALA A 244 -7.72 -4.53 -17.18
C ALA A 244 -6.77 -5.26 -18.14
N SER A 245 -6.44 -4.62 -19.26
CA SER A 245 -5.48 -5.12 -20.23
C SER A 245 -4.19 -4.30 -20.15
N LEU A 246 -3.04 -4.97 -20.26
CA LEU A 246 -1.72 -4.33 -20.30
C LEU A 246 -1.30 -4.09 -21.75
N ASN A 247 -0.99 -2.85 -22.10
CA ASN A 247 -0.47 -2.50 -23.42
C ASN A 247 1.06 -2.42 -23.39
N THR A 248 1.74 -3.41 -23.96
CA THR A 248 3.21 -3.49 -23.99
C THR A 248 3.73 -4.35 -25.13
N ASP A 249 4.93 -4.02 -25.64
CA ASP A 249 5.67 -4.83 -26.61
C ASP A 249 6.54 -5.92 -25.93
N LEU A 250 6.55 -5.98 -24.59
CA LEU A 250 7.27 -6.99 -23.83
C LEU A 250 6.66 -8.38 -24.05
N LYS A 251 7.51 -9.39 -24.26
CA LYS A 251 7.11 -10.79 -24.48
C LYS A 251 6.79 -11.51 -23.17
N LEU A 252 5.84 -10.99 -22.39
CA LEU A 252 5.53 -11.47 -21.04
C LEU A 252 5.15 -12.96 -20.98
N ASN A 253 4.49 -13.47 -22.03
CA ASN A 253 4.11 -14.88 -22.14
C ASN A 253 5.29 -15.85 -22.37
N GLU A 254 6.47 -15.33 -22.70
CA GLU A 254 7.70 -16.12 -22.84
C GLU A 254 8.52 -16.15 -21.54
N GLY A 255 8.16 -15.34 -20.55
CA GLY A 255 8.86 -15.19 -19.28
C GLY A 255 8.41 -16.15 -18.16
N GLU A 256 9.16 -16.17 -17.07
CA GLU A 256 8.89 -16.97 -15.87
C GLU A 256 8.12 -16.13 -14.82
N VAL A 257 7.03 -16.68 -14.29
CA VAL A 257 6.28 -16.05 -13.18
C VAL A 257 6.99 -16.34 -11.85
N LEU A 258 7.61 -15.32 -11.25
CA LEU A 258 8.35 -15.45 -10.00
C LEU A 258 7.47 -15.27 -8.75
N LEU A 259 6.42 -14.45 -8.85
CA LEU A 259 5.46 -14.21 -7.78
C LEU A 259 4.12 -13.82 -8.38
N HIS A 260 3.02 -14.29 -7.79
CA HIS A 260 1.66 -14.03 -8.26
C HIS A 260 0.68 -14.10 -7.09
N ASN A 261 -0.20 -13.11 -6.97
CA ASN A 261 -1.19 -13.07 -5.89
C ASN A 261 -2.54 -13.74 -6.25
N HIS A 262 -2.64 -14.41 -7.40
CA HIS A 262 -3.81 -15.18 -7.77
C HIS A 262 -3.43 -16.62 -8.13
N GLU A 263 -4.43 -17.49 -8.20
CA GLU A 263 -4.26 -18.82 -8.76
C GLU A 263 -4.43 -18.82 -10.28
N GLY A 264 -3.79 -19.78 -10.94
CA GLY A 264 -3.86 -19.97 -12.38
C GLY A 264 -2.85 -19.14 -13.17
N ALA A 265 -2.94 -19.20 -14.49
CA ALA A 265 -2.08 -18.42 -15.37
C ALA A 265 -2.49 -16.93 -15.37
N VAL A 266 -1.52 -16.05 -15.59
CA VAL A 266 -1.77 -14.61 -15.79
C VAL A 266 -2.26 -14.40 -17.23
N ASP A 267 -3.39 -13.71 -17.40
CA ASP A 267 -3.83 -13.20 -18.70
C ASP A 267 -3.58 -11.69 -18.79
N PHE A 268 -2.52 -11.28 -19.48
CA PHE A 268 -2.16 -9.87 -19.60
C PHE A 268 -3.16 -9.04 -20.41
N ASN A 269 -4.09 -9.66 -21.13
CA ASN A 269 -5.19 -8.97 -21.81
C ASN A 269 -6.43 -8.84 -20.93
N ALA A 270 -6.50 -9.56 -19.81
CA ALA A 270 -7.65 -9.59 -18.91
C ALA A 270 -7.21 -9.83 -17.46
N MET A 271 -6.28 -9.00 -16.97
CA MET A 271 -5.81 -9.07 -15.59
C MET A 271 -6.98 -8.80 -14.65
N ARG A 272 -7.20 -9.72 -13.71
CA ARG A 272 -8.31 -9.71 -12.77
C ARG A 272 -8.22 -8.51 -11.81
N PRO A 273 -9.34 -8.13 -11.17
CA PRO A 273 -9.35 -7.13 -10.12
C PRO A 273 -8.25 -7.37 -9.10
N TYR A 274 -7.42 -6.36 -8.87
CA TYR A 274 -6.26 -6.43 -7.98
C TYR A 274 -5.26 -7.59 -8.23
N GLU A 275 -5.18 -8.13 -9.45
CA GLU A 275 -4.17 -9.12 -9.81
C GLU A 275 -2.79 -8.48 -9.95
N ALA A 276 -1.78 -9.11 -9.34
CA ALA A 276 -0.41 -8.64 -9.35
C ALA A 276 0.58 -9.79 -9.48
N CYS A 277 1.63 -9.57 -10.27
CA CYS A 277 2.66 -10.56 -10.54
C CYS A 277 4.04 -9.94 -10.83
N VAL A 278 5.06 -10.77 -10.72
CA VAL A 278 6.44 -10.48 -11.13
C VAL A 278 6.84 -11.51 -12.19
N ILE A 279 7.33 -11.03 -13.33
CA ILE A 279 7.77 -11.85 -14.47
C ILE A 279 9.26 -11.60 -14.73
N GLU A 280 10.08 -12.63 -14.88
CA GLU A 280 11.42 -12.51 -15.44
C GLU A 280 11.40 -12.80 -16.94
N LEU A 281 12.01 -11.92 -17.75
CA LEU A 281 12.08 -12.03 -19.22
C LEU A 281 13.38 -12.67 -19.70
#